data_AF-A0A6L3AHD5-F1
#
_entry.id   AF-A0A6L3AHD5-F1
#
_cell.length_a   1.000
_cell.length_b   1.000
_cell.length_c   1.000
_cell.angle_alpha   90.00
_cell.angle_beta   90.00
_cell.angle_gamma   90.00
#
_symmetry.space_group_name_H-M   'P 1'
#
loop_
_entity.id
_entity.type
_entity.pdbx_description
1 polymer ?
#
loop_
_entity_poly.entity_id
_entity_poly.type
_entity_poly.pdbx_seq_one_letter_code
_entity_poly.pdbx_strand_id
1 'polypeptide(L)'
;MSLIAFQAPPGDPRLLARVTTDEDGSRMVSLSPELEAERFEMLIPLLTHEAIHCDDRDGVYEEVAATAFDTFAYMHLVAIDPSLVEGRSRLTRELVVNVLLLINSGRRWPESVGVLRSAGAGQALPGSNNPAASFAEFVAAAYGQVGGSTSPEEPVAVAYAATLASAAGMPGGSPFDLRYLDELLARALDSGVLAGTIEALGLIPAD
;
A
#
# COMPACT_ATOMS: atom_id res chain seq x y z
N MET A 1 9.00 -23.47 -8.41
CA MET A 1 8.86 -23.25 -6.95
C MET A 1 9.02 -21.76 -6.72
N SER A 2 8.16 -21.10 -5.95
CA SER A 2 8.33 -19.67 -5.70
C SER A 2 9.50 -19.40 -4.75
N LEU A 3 10.32 -18.38 -5.05
CA LEU A 3 11.53 -18.02 -4.29
C LEU A 3 11.43 -16.58 -3.77
N ILE A 4 11.84 -16.36 -2.52
CA ILE A 4 12.11 -15.03 -1.97
C ILE A 4 13.61 -14.95 -1.70
N ALA A 5 14.29 -13.95 -2.24
CA ALA A 5 15.74 -13.79 -2.13
C ALA A 5 16.12 -12.35 -1.80
N PHE A 6 17.07 -12.16 -0.87
CA PHE A 6 17.69 -10.87 -0.59
C PHE A 6 18.80 -10.60 -1.61
N GLN A 7 18.46 -9.87 -2.67
CA GLN A 7 19.34 -9.53 -3.78
C GLN A 7 18.89 -8.22 -4.43
N ALA A 8 19.78 -7.53 -5.14
CA ALA A 8 19.41 -6.29 -5.83
C ALA A 8 18.22 -6.53 -6.78
N PRO A 9 17.09 -5.81 -6.61
CA PRO A 9 15.96 -5.97 -7.51
C PRO A 9 16.34 -5.66 -8.97
N PRO A 10 15.91 -6.48 -9.94
CA PRO A 10 16.28 -6.28 -11.32
C PRO A 10 15.67 -5.00 -11.91
N GLY A 11 16.39 -4.37 -12.84
CA GLY A 11 15.94 -3.18 -13.58
C GLY A 11 16.18 -1.84 -12.87
N ASP A 12 15.90 -1.73 -11.57
CA ASP A 12 16.21 -0.53 -10.78
C ASP A 12 16.68 -0.90 -9.35
N PRO A 13 17.98 -0.69 -9.03
CA PRO A 13 18.54 -1.04 -7.72
C PRO A 13 18.01 -0.18 -6.57
N ARG A 14 17.22 0.87 -6.86
CA ARG A 14 16.55 1.69 -5.85
C ARG A 14 15.22 1.10 -5.39
N LEU A 15 14.69 0.07 -6.05
CA LEU A 15 13.48 -0.60 -5.58
C LEU A 15 13.77 -1.35 -4.27
N LEU A 16 12.76 -1.41 -3.40
CA LEU A 16 12.83 -2.22 -2.18
C LEU A 16 12.52 -3.68 -2.46
N ALA A 17 11.60 -3.95 -3.39
CA ALA A 17 11.32 -5.28 -3.89
C ALA A 17 10.93 -5.25 -5.36
N ARG A 18 10.94 -6.43 -5.98
CA ARG A 18 10.37 -6.66 -7.31
C ARG A 18 10.05 -8.14 -7.52
N VAL A 19 8.89 -8.42 -8.10
CA VAL A 19 8.56 -9.74 -8.67
C VAL A 19 9.07 -9.85 -10.10
N THR A 20 9.67 -11.01 -10.39
CA THR A 20 9.92 -11.49 -11.75
C THR A 20 9.54 -12.96 -11.87
N THR A 21 9.63 -13.52 -13.07
CA THR A 21 9.52 -14.97 -13.31
C THR A 21 10.86 -15.55 -13.73
N ASP A 22 11.18 -16.76 -13.28
CA ASP A 22 12.30 -17.54 -13.81
C ASP A 22 11.98 -18.19 -15.18
N GLU A 23 12.94 -18.94 -15.74
CA GLU A 23 12.78 -19.61 -17.05
C GLU A 23 11.65 -20.66 -17.06
N ASP A 24 11.31 -21.21 -15.90
CA ASP A 24 10.22 -22.18 -15.73
C ASP A 24 8.86 -21.50 -15.47
N GLY A 25 8.82 -20.16 -15.44
CA GLY A 25 7.64 -19.36 -15.14
C GLY A 25 7.30 -19.31 -13.64
N SER A 26 8.18 -19.76 -12.75
CA SER A 26 7.99 -19.62 -11.31
C SER A 26 8.29 -18.20 -10.85
N ARG A 27 7.46 -17.69 -9.93
CA ARG A 27 7.65 -16.34 -9.34
C ARG A 27 8.90 -16.28 -8.45
N MET A 28 9.69 -15.23 -8.64
CA MET A 28 10.80 -14.86 -7.78
C MET A 28 10.57 -13.44 -7.25
N VAL A 29 10.57 -13.28 -5.93
CA VAL A 29 10.54 -11.98 -5.26
C VAL A 29 11.97 -11.62 -4.86
N SER A 30 12.52 -10.57 -5.46
CA SER A 30 13.83 -10.03 -5.09
C SER A 30 13.64 -8.89 -4.10
N LEU A 31 14.13 -9.04 -2.88
CA LEU A 31 14.12 -8.01 -1.84
C LEU A 31 15.49 -7.35 -1.76
N SER A 32 15.53 -6.02 -1.64
CA SER A 32 16.79 -5.29 -1.48
C SER A 32 17.61 -5.86 -0.30
N PRO A 33 18.93 -6.08 -0.44
CA PRO A 33 19.75 -6.64 0.64
C PRO A 33 19.75 -5.80 1.92
N GLU A 34 19.43 -4.50 1.83
CA GLU A 34 19.29 -3.64 3.01
C GLU A 34 18.14 -4.07 3.94
N LEU A 35 17.19 -4.86 3.42
CA LEU A 35 16.05 -5.38 4.15
C LEU A 35 16.35 -6.68 4.92
N GLU A 36 17.51 -7.29 4.76
CA GLU A 36 17.85 -8.56 5.43
C GLU A 36 17.89 -8.41 6.97
N ALA A 37 18.24 -7.21 7.44
CA ALA A 37 18.27 -6.87 8.87
C ALA A 37 16.94 -6.29 9.38
N GLU A 38 15.91 -6.21 8.53
CA GLU A 38 14.61 -5.69 8.95
C GLU A 38 13.89 -6.64 9.89
N ARG A 39 13.00 -6.06 10.68
CA ARG A 39 12.05 -6.86 11.46
C ARG A 39 11.17 -7.65 10.51
N PHE A 40 10.89 -8.91 10.85
CA PHE A 40 10.07 -9.78 10.02
C PHE A 40 8.69 -9.17 9.70
N GLU A 41 8.08 -8.48 10.68
CA GLU A 41 6.79 -7.81 10.49
C GLU A 41 6.84 -6.73 9.39
N MET A 42 7.98 -6.06 9.21
CA MET A 42 8.15 -5.03 8.19
C MET A 42 8.19 -5.61 6.77
N LEU A 43 8.52 -6.89 6.62
CA LEU A 43 8.52 -7.56 5.32
C LEU A 43 7.10 -7.95 4.87
N ILE A 44 6.13 -8.05 5.78
CA ILE A 44 4.76 -8.45 5.47
C ILE A 44 4.06 -7.47 4.51
N PRO A 45 4.07 -6.14 4.74
CA PRO A 45 3.55 -5.17 3.79
C PRO A 45 4.18 -5.31 2.40
N LEU A 46 5.51 -5.41 2.34
CA LEU A 46 6.24 -5.52 1.08
C LEU A 46 5.87 -6.79 0.31
N LEU A 47 5.79 -7.93 1.00
CA LEU A 47 5.33 -9.17 0.37
C LEU A 47 3.85 -9.12 -0.05
N THR A 48 3.03 -8.35 0.67
CA THR A 48 1.62 -8.10 0.31
C THR A 48 1.54 -7.31 -1.00
N HIS A 49 2.38 -6.28 -1.16
CA HIS A 49 2.53 -5.50 -2.38
C HIS A 49 2.94 -6.39 -3.56
N GLU A 50 4.06 -7.10 -3.41
CA GLU A 50 4.61 -7.95 -4.47
C GLU A 50 3.70 -9.12 -4.84
N ALA A 51 2.88 -9.63 -3.91
CA ALA A 51 1.93 -10.69 -4.23
C ALA A 51 0.86 -10.24 -5.25
N ILE A 52 0.61 -8.94 -5.34
CA ILE A 52 -0.33 -8.32 -6.28
C ILE A 52 0.29 -8.22 -7.67
N HIS A 53 1.59 -7.97 -7.82
CA HIS A 53 2.26 -7.96 -9.12
C HIS A 53 2.55 -9.38 -9.63
N CYS A 54 1.91 -9.85 -10.71
CA CYS A 54 2.15 -11.20 -11.25
C CYS A 54 2.45 -11.27 -12.74
N ASP A 55 2.28 -10.18 -13.48
CA ASP A 55 2.57 -10.18 -14.91
C ASP A 55 3.70 -9.18 -15.27
N ASP A 56 4.05 -9.17 -16.55
CA ASP A 56 5.06 -8.28 -17.10
C ASP A 56 4.50 -6.89 -17.46
N ARG A 57 3.27 -6.58 -17.00
CA ARG A 57 2.51 -5.40 -17.38
C ARG A 57 2.07 -4.62 -16.15
N ASP A 58 2.98 -3.82 -15.64
CA ASP A 58 2.66 -2.88 -14.58
C ASP A 58 1.57 -1.89 -15.06
N GLY A 59 0.50 -1.76 -14.27
CA GLY A 59 -0.54 -0.75 -14.45
C GLY A 59 -0.55 0.25 -13.31
N VAL A 60 -0.75 1.54 -13.59
CA VAL A 60 -0.81 2.56 -12.52
C VAL A 60 -1.89 2.25 -11.47
N TYR A 61 -3.05 1.70 -11.86
CA TYR A 61 -4.10 1.35 -10.89
C TYR A 61 -3.76 0.11 -10.07
N GLU A 62 -2.99 -0.81 -10.62
CA GLU A 62 -2.44 -1.94 -9.89
C GLU A 62 -1.45 -1.48 -8.82
N GLU A 63 -0.51 -0.59 -9.17
CA GLU A 63 0.42 0.01 -8.20
C GLU A 63 -0.29 0.73 -7.06
N VAL A 64 -1.36 1.48 -7.39
CA VAL A 64 -2.20 2.13 -6.36
C VAL A 64 -2.87 1.08 -5.47
N ALA A 65 -3.39 -0.01 -6.05
CA ALA A 65 -4.00 -1.08 -5.27
C ALA A 65 -2.98 -1.84 -4.41
N ALA A 66 -1.82 -2.20 -4.95
CA ALA A 66 -0.73 -2.85 -4.26
C ALA A 66 -0.25 -2.02 -3.07
N THR A 67 0.01 -0.73 -3.30
CA THR A 67 0.39 0.21 -2.24
C THR A 67 -0.74 0.38 -1.22
N ALA A 68 -2.00 0.43 -1.65
CA ALA A 68 -3.10 0.57 -0.69
C ALA A 68 -3.24 -0.67 0.22
N PHE A 69 -3.10 -1.88 -0.33
CA PHE A 69 -3.16 -3.12 0.45
C PHE A 69 -1.96 -3.31 1.37
N ASP A 70 -0.73 -2.96 0.93
CA ASP A 70 0.43 -2.99 1.82
C ASP A 70 0.29 -2.03 3.00
N THR A 71 -0.27 -0.85 2.75
CA THR A 71 -0.42 0.21 3.74
C THR A 71 -1.50 -0.19 4.73
N PHE A 72 -2.61 -0.74 4.22
CA PHE A 72 -3.67 -1.31 5.05
C PHE A 72 -3.12 -2.43 5.95
N ALA A 73 -2.32 -3.36 5.41
CA ALA A 73 -1.68 -4.41 6.20
C ALA A 73 -0.73 -3.83 7.27
N TYR A 74 0.06 -2.81 6.93
CA TYR A 74 0.94 -2.13 7.87
C TYR A 74 0.18 -1.45 9.01
N MET A 75 -0.95 -0.79 8.75
CA MET A 75 -1.80 -0.21 9.80
C MET A 75 -2.26 -1.27 10.81
N HIS A 76 -2.67 -2.46 10.35
CA HIS A 76 -3.02 -3.56 11.24
C HIS A 76 -1.83 -4.03 12.09
N LEU A 77 -0.63 -4.10 11.52
CA LEU A 77 0.58 -4.46 12.27
C LEU A 77 0.93 -3.41 13.31
N VAL A 78 0.86 -2.12 12.96
CA VAL A 78 1.13 -1.00 13.89
C VAL A 78 0.11 -0.98 15.03
N ALA A 79 -1.17 -1.26 14.76
CA ALA A 79 -2.18 -1.36 15.81
C ALA A 79 -1.92 -2.51 16.79
N ILE A 80 -1.21 -3.55 16.36
CA ILE A 80 -0.80 -4.68 17.21
C ILE A 80 0.53 -4.38 17.94
N ASP A 81 1.50 -3.80 17.23
CA ASP A 81 2.81 -3.41 17.76
C ASP A 81 3.18 -1.98 17.31
N PRO A 82 2.90 -0.97 18.15
CA PRO A 82 3.20 0.43 17.85
C PRO A 82 4.69 0.71 17.62
N SER A 83 5.61 -0.11 18.16
CA SER A 83 7.05 0.12 17.98
C SER A 83 7.51 0.01 16.53
N LEU A 84 6.68 -0.53 15.63
CA LEU A 84 6.96 -0.62 14.20
C LEU A 84 7.06 0.75 13.50
N VAL A 85 6.54 1.83 14.09
CA VAL A 85 6.69 3.18 13.52
C VAL A 85 8.02 3.85 13.89
N GLU A 86 8.73 3.34 14.89
CA GLU A 86 9.97 3.93 15.41
C GLU A 86 11.21 3.57 14.57
N GLY A 87 11.05 2.65 13.61
CA GLY A 87 12.10 2.21 12.72
C GLY A 87 12.72 3.38 11.93
N ARG A 88 14.05 3.36 11.78
CA ARG A 88 14.80 4.39 11.05
C ARG A 88 15.13 4.00 9.61
N SER A 89 14.65 2.85 9.18
CA SER A 89 14.96 2.34 7.87
C SER A 89 14.21 3.10 6.79
N ARG A 90 14.63 2.88 5.54
CA ARG A 90 13.92 3.42 4.40
C ARG A 90 12.50 2.87 4.31
N LEU A 91 12.32 1.57 4.52
CA LEU A 91 11.03 0.91 4.47
C LEU A 91 10.06 1.49 5.51
N THR A 92 10.49 1.69 6.76
CA THR A 92 9.65 2.32 7.77
C THR A 92 9.18 3.71 7.34
N ARG A 93 10.08 4.54 6.80
CA ARG A 93 9.70 5.89 6.34
C ARG A 93 8.68 5.86 5.21
N GLU A 94 8.87 4.97 4.22
CA GLU A 94 7.93 4.84 3.10
C GLU A 94 6.55 4.38 3.58
N LEU A 95 6.49 3.35 4.43
CA LEU A 95 5.23 2.86 5.00
C LEU A 95 4.52 3.91 5.86
N VAL A 96 5.25 4.66 6.70
CA VAL A 96 4.67 5.75 7.51
C VAL A 96 4.11 6.86 6.61
N VAL A 97 4.83 7.25 5.55
CA VAL A 97 4.33 8.25 4.59
C VAL A 97 3.08 7.75 3.90
N ASN A 98 3.03 6.49 3.48
CA ASN A 98 1.85 5.90 2.85
C ASN A 98 0.65 5.86 3.80
N VAL A 99 0.84 5.55 5.09
CA VAL A 99 -0.23 5.61 6.10
C VAL A 99 -0.77 7.04 6.23
N LEU A 100 0.11 8.04 6.32
CA LEU A 100 -0.31 9.45 6.40
C LEU A 100 -1.11 9.87 5.16
N LEU A 101 -0.67 9.44 3.97
CA LEU A 101 -1.39 9.68 2.72
C LEU A 101 -2.77 9.04 2.73
N LEU A 102 -2.87 7.79 3.19
CA LEU A 102 -4.12 7.01 3.20
C LEU A 102 -5.13 7.57 4.21
N ILE A 103 -4.66 8.03 5.38
CA ILE A 103 -5.48 8.70 6.40
C ILE A 103 -5.98 10.07 5.91
N ASN A 104 -5.14 10.83 5.20
CA ASN A 104 -5.51 12.14 4.65
C ASN A 104 -6.25 12.04 3.29
N SER A 105 -6.60 10.83 2.87
CA SER A 105 -7.36 10.51 1.67
C SER A 105 -8.63 9.75 2.05
N GLY A 106 -9.53 9.55 1.10
CA GLY A 106 -10.83 8.89 1.29
C GLY A 106 -12.00 9.81 1.00
N ARG A 107 -12.93 9.37 0.13
CA ARG A 107 -14.09 10.20 -0.26
C ARG A 107 -15.34 9.98 0.57
N ARG A 108 -15.41 8.86 1.29
CA ARG A 108 -16.66 8.40 1.90
C ARG A 108 -17.04 9.21 3.13
N TRP A 109 -16.13 9.30 4.09
CA TRP A 109 -16.33 9.99 5.36
C TRP A 109 -15.12 10.85 5.72
N PRO A 110 -15.28 11.98 6.44
CA PRO A 110 -14.16 12.81 6.88
C PRO A 110 -13.10 12.06 7.71
N GLU A 111 -13.49 10.96 8.37
CA GLU A 111 -12.64 10.15 9.25
C GLU A 111 -12.30 8.77 8.66
N SER A 112 -12.72 8.48 7.42
CA SER A 112 -12.38 7.22 6.77
C SER A 112 -11.11 7.34 5.95
N VAL A 113 -10.28 6.31 5.97
CA VAL A 113 -9.17 6.17 5.04
C VAL A 113 -9.67 5.91 3.61
N GLY A 114 -8.81 6.18 2.62
CA GLY A 114 -9.06 5.75 1.24
C GLY A 114 -7.96 6.19 0.29
N VAL A 115 -8.15 5.96 -1.01
CA VAL A 115 -7.14 6.25 -2.03
C VAL A 115 -7.43 7.53 -2.81
N LEU A 116 -8.68 7.98 -2.84
CA LEU A 116 -9.13 9.15 -3.58
C LEU A 116 -9.08 10.40 -2.71
N ARG A 117 -9.09 11.57 -3.35
CA ARG A 117 -9.03 12.87 -2.66
C ARG A 117 -10.22 13.09 -1.71
N SER A 118 -9.94 13.43 -0.46
CA SER A 118 -10.96 13.83 0.52
C SER A 118 -11.62 15.15 0.16
N ALA A 119 -12.91 15.30 0.49
CA ALA A 119 -13.67 16.51 0.21
C ALA A 119 -13.04 17.73 0.92
N GLY A 120 -12.72 18.78 0.18
CA GLY A 120 -12.12 20.01 0.72
C GLY A 120 -10.61 19.95 0.98
N ALA A 121 -9.98 18.77 0.90
CA ALA A 121 -8.53 18.64 1.05
C ALA A 121 -7.81 19.19 -0.20
N GLY A 122 -6.80 20.03 -0.03
CA GLY A 122 -5.97 20.56 -1.12
C GLY A 122 -4.76 19.69 -1.47
N GLN A 123 -4.19 19.03 -0.46
CA GLN A 123 -3.02 18.17 -0.53
C GLN A 123 -3.19 17.02 0.48
N ALA A 124 -2.71 15.82 0.13
CA ALA A 124 -2.76 14.66 1.02
C ALA A 124 -1.62 14.65 2.07
N LEU A 125 -0.56 15.45 1.86
CA LEU A 125 0.49 15.70 2.86
C LEU A 125 0.61 17.22 3.11
N PRO A 126 -0.31 17.82 3.89
CA PRO A 126 -0.26 19.23 4.22
C PRO A 126 1.07 19.62 4.88
N GLY A 127 1.62 20.76 4.50
CA GLY A 127 2.92 21.24 5.02
C GLY A 127 4.15 20.59 4.38
N SER A 128 3.96 19.62 3.48
CA SER A 128 5.03 19.13 2.61
C SER A 128 5.10 19.91 1.30
N ASN A 129 6.19 19.71 0.57
CA ASN A 129 6.42 20.18 -0.79
C ASN A 129 5.87 19.20 -1.87
N ASN A 130 5.15 18.15 -1.47
CA ASN A 130 4.51 17.23 -2.41
C ASN A 130 3.13 17.79 -2.85
N PRO A 131 2.85 17.89 -4.16
CA PRO A 131 1.62 18.48 -4.66
C PRO A 131 0.43 17.50 -4.73
N ALA A 132 0.61 16.21 -4.46
CA ALA A 132 -0.44 15.21 -4.61
C ALA A 132 -1.66 15.52 -3.72
N ALA A 133 -2.85 15.49 -4.31
CA ALA A 133 -4.09 15.76 -3.59
C ALA A 133 -4.72 14.50 -2.98
N SER A 134 -4.18 13.33 -3.26
CA SER A 134 -4.62 12.03 -2.73
C SER A 134 -3.49 11.01 -2.73
N PHE A 135 -3.70 9.91 -2.01
CA PHE A 135 -2.85 8.72 -2.05
C PHE A 135 -2.66 8.21 -3.48
N ALA A 136 -3.74 8.05 -4.25
CA ALA A 136 -3.65 7.55 -5.63
C ALA A 136 -2.82 8.47 -6.54
N GLU A 137 -2.96 9.79 -6.38
CA GLU A 137 -2.15 10.75 -7.14
C GLU A 137 -0.67 10.69 -6.73
N PHE A 138 -0.38 10.51 -5.44
CA PHE A 138 0.99 10.39 -4.94
C PHE A 138 1.68 9.16 -5.53
N VAL A 139 1.02 8.00 -5.46
CA VAL A 139 1.53 6.74 -6.02
C VAL A 139 1.67 6.88 -7.54
N ALA A 140 0.63 7.32 -8.25
CA ALA A 140 0.68 7.48 -9.71
C ALA A 140 1.82 8.40 -10.19
N ALA A 141 2.17 9.44 -9.41
CA ALA A 141 3.29 10.32 -9.73
C ALA A 141 4.66 9.62 -9.62
N ALA A 142 4.83 8.69 -8.67
CA ALA A 142 6.05 7.89 -8.54
C ALA A 142 6.23 6.91 -9.71
N TYR A 143 5.12 6.44 -10.29
CA TYR A 143 5.08 5.47 -11.39
C TYR A 143 4.75 6.08 -12.75
N GLY A 144 4.96 7.39 -12.94
CA GLY A 144 4.62 8.10 -14.18
C GLY A 144 5.34 7.62 -15.45
N GLN A 145 6.29 6.68 -15.33
CA GLN A 145 6.95 6.01 -16.47
C GLN A 145 6.24 4.72 -16.92
N VAL A 146 5.28 4.22 -16.16
CA VAL A 146 4.45 3.06 -16.52
C VAL A 146 3.53 3.46 -17.68
N GLY A 147 3.65 2.77 -18.81
CA GLY A 147 3.05 3.16 -20.08
C GLY A 147 1.53 2.97 -20.19
N GLY A 148 0.89 2.32 -19.19
CA GLY A 148 -0.53 2.02 -19.17
C GLY A 148 -1.17 2.33 -17.82
N SER A 149 -2.43 2.79 -17.83
CA SER A 149 -3.20 2.99 -16.60
C SER A 149 -3.79 1.69 -16.04
N THR A 150 -3.93 0.66 -16.87
CA THR A 150 -4.63 -0.59 -16.56
C THR A 150 -3.79 -1.81 -16.91
N SER A 151 -3.84 -2.81 -16.04
CA SER A 151 -3.33 -4.17 -16.22
C SER A 151 -4.45 -5.19 -15.96
N PRO A 152 -4.29 -6.46 -16.40
CA PRO A 152 -5.18 -7.54 -16.00
C PRO A 152 -5.28 -7.67 -14.48
N GLU A 153 -6.47 -8.00 -13.98
CA GLU A 153 -6.64 -8.19 -12.54
C GLU A 153 -5.94 -9.44 -12.04
N GLU A 154 -5.13 -9.24 -11.01
CA GLU A 154 -4.35 -10.30 -10.41
C GLU A 154 -5.20 -11.14 -9.44
N PRO A 155 -5.25 -12.49 -9.59
CA PRO A 155 -6.15 -13.33 -8.79
C PRO A 155 -5.96 -13.16 -7.27
N VAL A 156 -4.75 -12.87 -6.82
CA VAL A 156 -4.46 -12.58 -5.41
C VAL A 156 -5.08 -11.25 -4.98
N ALA A 157 -4.96 -10.20 -5.80
CA ALA A 157 -5.59 -8.92 -5.54
C ALA A 157 -7.12 -9.04 -5.47
N VAL A 158 -7.71 -9.82 -6.38
CA VAL A 158 -9.15 -10.12 -6.39
C VAL A 158 -9.55 -10.88 -5.12
N ALA A 159 -8.77 -11.86 -4.68
CA ALA A 159 -9.04 -12.62 -3.46
C ALA A 159 -8.95 -11.75 -2.20
N TYR A 160 -7.98 -10.84 -2.11
CA TYR A 160 -7.87 -9.85 -1.04
C TYR A 160 -9.08 -8.92 -1.01
N ALA A 161 -9.42 -8.33 -2.16
CA ALA A 161 -10.58 -7.45 -2.28
C ALA A 161 -11.89 -8.17 -1.93
N ALA A 162 -12.06 -9.42 -2.35
CA ALA A 162 -13.24 -10.22 -2.03
C ALA A 162 -13.35 -10.53 -0.53
N THR A 163 -12.23 -10.83 0.13
CA THR A 163 -12.18 -11.09 1.58
C THR A 163 -12.59 -9.86 2.36
N LEU A 164 -12.00 -8.69 2.03
CA LEU A 164 -12.35 -7.43 2.66
C LEU A 164 -13.79 -7.02 2.37
N ALA A 165 -14.27 -7.22 1.13
CA ALA A 165 -15.63 -6.86 0.74
C ALA A 165 -16.66 -7.71 1.51
N SER A 166 -16.39 -9.01 1.65
CA SER A 166 -17.22 -9.91 2.45
C SER A 166 -17.28 -9.46 3.92
N ALA A 167 -16.15 -9.11 4.51
CA ALA A 167 -16.09 -8.61 5.89
C ALA A 167 -16.83 -7.27 6.05
N ALA A 168 -16.74 -6.39 5.04
CA ALA A 168 -17.38 -5.07 5.00
C ALA A 168 -18.86 -5.09 4.58
N GLY A 169 -19.43 -6.27 4.26
CA GLY A 169 -20.79 -6.39 3.74
C GLY A 169 -21.00 -5.66 2.40
N MET A 170 -19.97 -5.61 1.57
CA MET A 170 -19.94 -4.95 0.26
C MET A 170 -19.98 -6.00 -0.86
N PRO A 171 -20.68 -5.75 -1.99
CA PRO A 171 -20.55 -6.62 -3.16
C PRO A 171 -19.11 -6.65 -3.65
N GLY A 172 -18.69 -7.77 -4.23
CA GLY A 172 -17.38 -7.88 -4.87
C GLY A 172 -17.27 -6.95 -6.10
N GLY A 173 -16.05 -6.50 -6.36
CA GLY A 173 -15.70 -5.63 -7.48
C GLY A 173 -14.19 -5.60 -7.69
N SER A 174 -13.77 -4.82 -8.68
CA SER A 174 -12.37 -4.75 -9.11
C SER A 174 -11.49 -4.04 -8.07
N PRO A 175 -10.40 -4.65 -7.59
CA PRO A 175 -9.41 -3.93 -6.78
C PRO A 175 -8.74 -2.78 -7.53
N PHE A 176 -8.75 -2.80 -8.87
CA PHE A 176 -8.10 -1.79 -9.71
C PHE A 176 -9.07 -0.68 -10.15
N ASP A 177 -10.35 -0.77 -9.79
CA ASP A 177 -11.26 0.38 -9.82
C ASP A 177 -11.05 1.22 -8.56
N LEU A 178 -10.40 2.38 -8.72
CA LEU A 178 -10.05 3.25 -7.59
C LEU A 178 -11.26 3.72 -6.77
N ARG A 179 -12.47 3.81 -7.36
CA ARG A 179 -13.68 4.17 -6.60
C ARG A 179 -14.14 3.01 -5.72
N TYR A 180 -14.08 1.79 -6.27
CA TYR A 180 -14.38 0.58 -5.51
C TYR A 180 -13.35 0.39 -4.38
N LEU A 181 -12.06 0.53 -4.70
CA LEU A 181 -10.97 0.41 -3.73
C LEU A 181 -11.10 1.44 -2.60
N ASP A 182 -11.40 2.70 -2.92
CA ASP A 182 -11.64 3.76 -1.93
C ASP A 182 -12.78 3.40 -0.96
N GLU A 183 -13.91 2.94 -1.50
CA GLU A 183 -15.05 2.54 -0.68
C GLU A 183 -14.76 1.27 0.15
N LEU A 184 -14.04 0.32 -0.44
CA LEU A 184 -13.67 -0.94 0.21
C LEU A 184 -12.83 -0.68 1.46
N LEU A 185 -11.74 0.09 1.33
CA LEU A 185 -10.84 0.38 2.45
C LEU A 185 -11.55 1.17 3.54
N ALA A 186 -12.35 2.17 3.16
CA ALA A 186 -13.14 2.98 4.09
C ALA A 186 -14.13 2.18 4.93
N ARG A 187 -14.66 1.06 4.40
CA ARG A 187 -15.60 0.19 5.11
C ARG A 187 -14.91 -0.96 5.85
N ALA A 188 -13.80 -1.46 5.32
CA ALA A 188 -13.11 -2.64 5.84
C ALA A 188 -12.19 -2.30 7.02
N LEU A 189 -11.69 -1.06 7.13
CA LEU A 189 -10.81 -0.68 8.22
C LEU A 189 -11.59 -0.62 9.55
N ASP A 190 -11.10 -1.38 10.54
CA ASP A 190 -11.62 -1.31 11.90
C ASP A 190 -11.24 0.03 12.56
N SER A 191 -12.19 0.66 13.25
CA SER A 191 -11.95 1.96 13.90
C SER A 191 -10.88 1.90 14.99
N GLY A 192 -10.72 0.76 15.66
CA GLY A 192 -9.65 0.55 16.64
C GLY A 192 -8.27 0.46 16.00
N VAL A 193 -8.18 -0.11 14.80
CA VAL A 193 -6.93 -0.12 14.01
C VAL A 193 -6.55 1.30 13.59
N LEU A 194 -7.52 2.09 13.09
CA LEU A 194 -7.27 3.49 12.75
C LEU A 194 -6.83 4.30 13.98
N ALA A 195 -7.55 4.18 15.09
CA ALA A 195 -7.23 4.88 16.33
C ALA A 195 -5.84 4.50 16.87
N GLY A 196 -5.52 3.21 16.93
CA GLY A 196 -4.20 2.72 17.36
C GLY A 196 -3.07 3.19 16.45
N THR A 197 -3.32 3.28 15.14
CA THR A 197 -2.34 3.82 14.18
C THR A 197 -2.11 5.33 14.41
N ILE A 198 -3.16 6.11 14.62
CA ILE A 198 -3.08 7.56 14.92
C ILE A 198 -2.28 7.79 16.21
N GLU A 199 -2.54 6.99 17.25
CA GLU A 199 -1.82 7.06 18.52
C GLU A 199 -0.35 6.70 18.35
N ALA A 200 -0.03 5.59 17.66
CA ALA A 200 1.34 5.16 17.41
C ALA A 200 2.15 6.23 16.66
N LEU A 201 1.55 6.89 15.68
CA LEU A 201 2.18 7.96 14.91
C LEU A 201 2.27 9.32 15.65
N GLY A 202 1.71 9.42 16.86
CA GLY A 202 1.70 10.66 17.63
C GLY A 202 0.89 11.79 16.98
N LEU A 203 -0.16 11.44 16.22
CA LEU A 203 -1.01 12.41 15.49
C LEU A 203 -2.14 12.99 16.36
N ILE A 204 -2.05 12.83 17.67
CA ILE A 204 -3.01 13.34 18.64
C ILE A 204 -2.82 14.86 18.75
N PRO A 205 -3.89 15.68 18.87
CA PRO A 205 -3.75 17.12 19.06
C PRO A 205 -2.80 17.46 20.20
N ALA A 206 -1.91 18.42 19.98
CA ALA A 206 -1.12 18.99 21.06
C ALA A 206 -2.05 19.76 22.00
N ASP A 207 -1.98 19.45 23.30
CA ASP A 207 -2.64 20.19 24.38
C ASP A 207 -2.18 21.67 24.44
#